data_AF-A0A2N7B420-F1
#
_entry.id   AF-A0A2N7B420-F1
#
_cell.length_a   1.000
_cell.length_b   1.000
_cell.length_c   1.000
_cell.angle_alpha   90.00
_cell.angle_beta   90.00
_cell.angle_gamma   90.00
#
_symmetry.space_group_name_H-M   'P 1'
#
loop_
_entity.id
_entity.type
_entity.pdbx_description
1 polymer ?
#
loop_
_entity_poly.entity_id
_entity_poly.type
_entity_poly.pdbx_seq_one_letter_code
_entity_poly.pdbx_strand_id
1 'polypeptide(L)'
;MPLPLPMKSALVVLVILLTLLPTHAQTAKTTPENAFTPQQLQQDFGLTRQLFETMHPALYDVIAKEKLDHLWDSTSRLLDHKLTAFEFLTCYPQSFPN
;
A
#
# COMPACT_ATOMS: atom_id res chain seq x y z
N MET A 1 27.67 -24.26 -37.72
CA MET A 1 28.89 -24.54 -36.94
C MET A 1 28.67 -24.03 -35.51
N PRO A 2 28.61 -24.88 -34.48
CA PRO A 2 28.48 -24.40 -33.11
C PRO A 2 29.83 -23.82 -32.64
N LEU A 3 29.84 -22.57 -32.17
CA LEU A 3 31.03 -21.96 -31.58
C LEU A 3 31.36 -22.64 -30.23
N PRO A 4 32.63 -23.02 -29.97
CA PRO A 4 33.04 -23.48 -28.65
C PRO A 4 33.13 -22.28 -27.71
N LEU A 5 32.05 -22.01 -26.98
CA LEU A 5 32.06 -20.98 -25.93
C LEU A 5 32.76 -21.54 -24.69
N PRO A 6 33.79 -20.86 -24.14
CA PRO A 6 34.40 -21.28 -22.89
C PRO A 6 33.38 -21.17 -21.74
N MET A 7 33.40 -22.13 -20.81
CA MET A 7 32.41 -22.32 -19.73
C MET A 7 32.09 -21.05 -18.91
N LYS A 8 33.05 -20.12 -18.84
CA LYS A 8 32.94 -18.82 -18.15
C LYS A 8 32.05 -17.83 -18.93
N SER A 9 32.15 -17.81 -20.26
CA SER A 9 31.34 -16.96 -21.14
C SER A 9 29.90 -17.46 -21.24
N ALA A 10 29.67 -18.77 -21.14
CA ALA A 10 28.31 -19.32 -21.06
C ALA A 10 27.57 -18.86 -19.80
N LEU A 11 28.30 -18.75 -18.67
CA LEU A 11 27.72 -18.28 -17.40
C LEU A 11 27.35 -16.79 -17.46
N VAL A 12 28.17 -15.97 -18.09
CA VAL A 12 27.88 -14.55 -18.30
C VAL A 12 26.64 -14.36 -19.19
N VAL A 13 26.54 -15.12 -20.29
CA VAL A 13 25.35 -15.06 -21.16
C VAL A 13 24.09 -15.52 -20.44
N LEU A 14 24.18 -16.55 -19.59
CA LEU A 14 23.05 -17.02 -18.78
C LEU A 14 22.58 -15.96 -17.77
N VAL A 15 23.51 -15.27 -17.11
CA VAL A 15 23.19 -14.19 -16.15
C VAL A 15 22.53 -13.01 -16.86
N ILE A 16 23.04 -12.61 -18.03
CA ILE A 16 22.44 -11.54 -18.83
C ILE A 16 21.03 -11.96 -19.31
N LEU A 17 20.84 -13.21 -19.72
CA LEU A 17 19.53 -13.69 -20.14
C LEU A 17 18.51 -13.71 -18.99
N LEU A 18 18.96 -14.01 -17.77
CA LEU A 18 18.14 -14.01 -16.55
C LEU A 18 17.73 -12.59 -16.11
N THR A 19 18.56 -11.58 -16.34
CA THR A 19 18.21 -10.18 -16.02
C THR A 19 17.31 -9.52 -17.07
N LEU A 20 17.22 -10.10 -18.28
CA LEU A 20 16.36 -9.62 -19.35
C LEU A 20 14.94 -10.20 -19.33
N LEU A 21 14.57 -11.06 -18.36
CA LEU A 21 13.17 -11.46 -18.24
C LEU A 21 12.33 -10.21 -17.90
N PRO A 22 11.40 -9.79 -18.78
CA PRO A 22 10.49 -8.71 -18.44
C PRO A 22 9.62 -9.20 -17.29
N THR A 23 9.77 -8.59 -16.12
CA THR A 23 8.76 -8.67 -15.08
C THR A 23 7.49 -8.09 -15.67
N HIS A 24 6.58 -8.95 -16.10
CA HIS A 24 5.21 -8.55 -16.43
C HIS A 24 4.59 -8.02 -15.14
N ALA A 25 4.75 -6.71 -14.92
CA ALA A 25 3.95 -5.97 -13.98
C ALA A 25 2.51 -6.06 -14.48
N GLN A 26 1.76 -7.02 -13.96
CA GLN A 26 0.31 -7.06 -14.14
C GLN A 26 -0.24 -5.81 -13.46
N THR A 27 -0.51 -4.79 -14.26
CA THR A 27 -1.32 -3.65 -13.86
C THR A 27 -2.73 -4.18 -13.71
N ALA A 28 -3.10 -4.54 -12.48
CA ALA A 28 -4.49 -4.84 -12.14
C ALA A 28 -5.32 -3.61 -12.52
N LYS A 29 -6.15 -3.73 -13.56
CA LYS A 29 -7.07 -2.66 -13.93
C LYS A 29 -8.07 -2.52 -12.79
N THR A 30 -8.04 -1.38 -12.10
CA THR A 30 -9.03 -1.02 -11.09
C THR A 30 -10.34 -0.69 -11.78
N THR A 31 -11.14 -1.71 -12.06
CA THR A 31 -12.49 -1.52 -12.58
C THR A 31 -13.36 -0.92 -11.47
N PRO A 32 -14.22 0.08 -11.74
CA PRO A 32 -15.11 0.70 -10.75
C PRO A 32 -16.08 -0.29 -10.07
N GLU A 33 -16.25 -1.48 -10.64
CA GLU A 33 -17.02 -2.58 -10.06
C GLU A 33 -16.39 -3.15 -8.78
N ASN A 34 -15.10 -2.88 -8.54
CA ASN A 34 -14.37 -3.25 -7.32
C ASN A 34 -14.29 -2.11 -6.30
N ALA A 35 -15.16 -1.10 -6.39
CA ALA A 35 -15.20 -0.01 -5.42
C ALA A 35 -15.83 -0.47 -4.09
N PHE A 36 -15.16 -0.16 -2.99
CA PHE A 36 -15.67 -0.38 -1.65
C PHE A 36 -16.78 0.62 -1.33
N THR A 37 -17.78 0.16 -0.58
CA THR A 37 -18.83 1.04 -0.07
C THR A 37 -18.30 1.91 1.09
N PRO A 38 -18.87 3.10 1.31
CA PRO A 38 -18.50 3.95 2.45
C PRO A 38 -18.55 3.19 3.78
N GLN A 39 -19.56 2.34 3.97
CA GLN A 39 -19.73 1.55 5.18
C GLN A 39 -18.58 0.56 5.41
N GLN A 40 -18.12 -0.14 4.35
CA GLN A 40 -16.97 -1.03 4.43
C GLN A 40 -15.70 -0.27 4.81
N LEU A 41 -15.46 0.86 4.15
CA LEU A 41 -14.29 1.70 4.39
C LEU A 41 -14.26 2.26 5.83
N GLN A 42 -15.40 2.76 6.31
CA GLN A 42 -15.52 3.27 7.68
C GLN A 42 -15.32 2.17 8.72
N GLN A 43 -15.84 0.97 8.46
CA GLN A 43 -15.67 -0.18 9.35
C GLN A 43 -14.19 -0.61 9.41
N ASP A 44 -13.54 -0.79 8.27
CA ASP A 44 -12.14 -1.20 8.20
C ASP A 44 -11.20 -0.14 8.81
N PHE A 45 -11.52 1.15 8.59
CA PHE A 45 -10.81 2.25 9.22
C PHE A 45 -10.97 2.27 10.74
N GLY A 46 -12.16 1.96 11.25
CA GLY A 46 -12.42 1.81 12.68
C GLY A 46 -11.61 0.67 13.31
N LEU A 47 -11.51 -0.48 12.64
CA LEU A 47 -10.66 -1.59 13.07
C LEU A 47 -9.18 -1.18 13.10
N THR A 48 -8.73 -0.43 12.10
CA THR A 48 -7.36 0.10 12.04
C THR A 48 -7.07 1.00 13.24
N ARG A 49 -7.97 1.94 13.56
CA ARG A 49 -7.85 2.80 14.75
C ARG A 49 -7.74 1.95 16.02
N GLN A 50 -8.64 1.00 16.22
CA GLN A 50 -8.66 0.16 17.42
C GLN A 50 -7.35 -0.63 17.58
N LEU A 51 -6.86 -1.24 16.49
CA LEU A 51 -5.61 -2.00 16.51
C LEU A 51 -4.42 -1.07 16.83
N PHE A 52 -4.38 0.10 16.21
CA PHE A 52 -3.33 1.09 16.43
C PHE A 52 -3.29 1.57 17.88
N GLU A 53 -4.44 1.94 18.44
CA GLU A 53 -4.55 2.40 19.84
C GLU A 53 -4.19 1.29 20.83
N THR A 54 -4.54 0.03 20.51
CA THR A 54 -4.19 -1.14 21.34
C THR A 54 -2.69 -1.45 21.30
N MET A 55 -2.06 -1.34 20.13
CA MET A 55 -0.62 -1.64 19.98
C MET A 55 0.28 -0.49 20.46
N HIS A 56 -0.20 0.74 20.46
CA HIS A 56 0.59 1.93 20.76
C HIS A 56 -0.01 2.79 21.90
N PRO A 57 -0.29 2.22 23.09
CA PRO A 57 -0.89 2.99 24.19
C PRO A 57 0.01 4.13 24.69
N ALA A 58 1.34 3.94 24.64
CA ALA A 58 2.33 4.94 25.03
C ALA A 58 2.35 6.18 24.12
N LEU A 59 1.69 6.14 22.94
CA LEU A 59 1.59 7.30 22.07
C LEU A 59 0.85 8.45 22.77
N TYR A 60 -0.05 8.14 23.71
CA TYR A 60 -0.79 9.12 24.48
C TYR A 60 0.04 9.84 25.55
N ASP A 61 1.23 9.33 25.87
CA ASP A 61 2.18 10.04 26.73
C ASP A 61 2.82 11.23 25.99
N VAL A 62 2.80 11.21 24.66
CA VAL A 62 3.47 12.19 23.79
C VAL A 62 2.47 13.04 22.99
N ILE A 63 1.33 12.46 22.60
CA ILE A 63 0.29 13.11 21.81
C ILE A 63 -1.02 13.06 22.59
N ALA A 64 -1.61 14.24 22.85
CA ALA A 64 -2.92 14.32 23.49
C ALA A 64 -3.96 13.49 22.71
N LYS A 65 -4.72 12.66 23.44
CA LYS A 65 -5.70 11.73 22.85
C LYS A 65 -6.69 12.46 21.95
N GLU A 66 -7.16 13.63 22.37
CA GLU A 66 -8.13 14.45 21.65
C GLU A 66 -7.61 14.89 20.28
N LYS A 67 -6.30 15.18 20.18
CA LYS A 67 -5.68 15.53 18.89
C LYS A 67 -5.69 14.35 17.93
N LEU A 68 -5.35 13.16 18.44
CA LEU A 68 -5.33 11.95 17.64
C LEU A 68 -6.76 11.52 17.24
N ASP A 69 -7.71 11.61 18.17
CA ASP A 69 -9.13 11.36 17.93
C ASP A 69 -9.66 12.29 16.83
N HIS A 70 -9.32 13.59 16.89
CA HIS A 70 -9.72 14.54 15.86
C HIS A 70 -9.13 14.18 14.49
N LEU A 71 -7.89 13.69 14.41
CA LEU A 71 -7.28 13.23 13.16
C LEU A 71 -8.00 11.99 12.60
N TRP A 72 -8.30 11.01 13.46
CA TRP A 72 -9.09 9.84 13.09
C TRP A 72 -10.47 10.24 12.54
N ASP A 73 -11.20 11.09 13.26
CA ASP A 73 -12.56 11.50 12.88
C ASP A 73 -12.56 12.36 11.61
N SER A 74 -11.53 13.17 11.40
CA SER A 74 -11.37 13.95 10.17
C SER A 74 -11.09 13.05 8.97
N THR A 75 -10.27 12.02 9.15
CA THR A 75 -9.94 11.06 8.08
C THR A 75 -11.12 10.15 7.76
N SER A 76 -11.87 9.68 8.78
CA SER A 76 -13.07 8.87 8.58
C SER A 76 -14.14 9.59 7.76
N ARG A 77 -14.27 10.92 7.93
CA ARG A 77 -15.19 11.75 7.13
C ARG A 77 -14.81 11.83 5.65
N LEU A 78 -13.54 11.59 5.29
CA LEU A 78 -13.12 11.52 3.88
C LEU A 78 -13.54 10.20 3.21
N LEU A 79 -13.97 9.20 3.99
CA LEU A 79 -14.39 7.88 3.51
C LEU A 79 -15.93 7.79 3.36
N ASP A 80 -16.59 8.90 3.03
CA ASP A 80 -18.05 9.01 2.91
C ASP A 80 -18.62 8.63 1.54
N HIS A 81 -17.74 8.35 0.57
CA HIS A 81 -18.08 7.98 -0.80
C HIS A 81 -17.40 6.66 -1.20
N LYS A 82 -17.85 6.07 -2.31
CA LYS A 82 -17.26 4.83 -2.82
C LYS A 82 -15.84 5.10 -3.31
N LEU A 83 -14.89 4.29 -2.86
CA LEU A 83 -13.49 4.36 -3.27
C LEU A 83 -13.05 2.99 -3.78
N THR A 84 -12.33 2.97 -4.90
CA THR A 84 -11.55 1.79 -5.30
C THR A 84 -10.37 1.59 -4.35
N ALA A 85 -9.78 0.39 -4.34
CA ALA A 85 -8.60 0.10 -3.54
C ALA A 85 -7.44 1.07 -3.80
N PHE A 86 -7.26 1.49 -5.05
CA PHE A 86 -6.22 2.46 -5.41
C PHE A 86 -6.52 3.85 -4.87
N GLU A 87 -7.76 4.33 -5.01
CA GLU A 87 -8.15 5.64 -4.49
C GLU A 87 -8.07 5.66 -2.96
N PHE A 88 -8.45 4.57 -2.27
CA PHE A 88 -8.26 4.44 -0.83
C PHE A 88 -6.79 4.56 -0.40
N LEU A 89 -5.87 3.86 -1.09
CA LEU A 89 -4.43 3.95 -0.82
C LEU A 89 -3.86 5.35 -1.09
N THR A 90 -4.44 6.09 -2.03
CA THR A 90 -3.99 7.44 -2.40
C THR A 90 -4.60 8.53 -1.51
N CYS A 91 -5.81 8.30 -0.99
CA CYS A 91 -6.48 9.16 -0.02
C CYS A 91 -5.87 9.09 1.39
N TYR A 92 -5.05 8.07 1.69
CA TYR A 92 -4.25 8.06 2.91
C TYR A 92 -3.27 9.25 2.85
N PRO A 93 -3.42 10.25 3.71
CA PRO A 93 -2.75 11.52 3.49
C PRO A 93 -1.23 11.33 3.64
N GLN A 94 -0.49 11.84 2.64
CA GLN A 94 0.97 12.05 2.63
C GLN A 94 1.45 13.02 3.73
N SER A 95 0.65 13.27 4.78
CA SER A 95 0.90 14.26 5.81
C SER A 95 1.23 13.60 7.14
N PHE A 96 2.40 12.98 7.21
CA PHE A 96 3.21 13.14 8.41
C PHE A 96 4.05 14.39 8.18
N PRO A 97 3.73 15.54 8.81
CA PRO A 97 4.65 16.67 8.76
C PRO A 97 5.99 16.25 9.37
N ASN A 98 7.10 16.58 8.69
CA ASN A 98 8.47 16.50 9.21
C ASN A 98 8.59 17.24 10.55
#